data_AF-A0A553EDW0-F1
#
_entry.id   AF-A0A553EDW0-F1
#
_cell.length_a   1.000
_cell.length_b   1.000
_cell.length_c   1.000
_cell.angle_alpha   90.00
_cell.angle_beta   90.00
_cell.angle_gamma   90.00
#
_symmetry.space_group_name_H-M   'P 1'
#
loop_
_entity.id
_entity.type
_entity.pdbx_description
1 polymer ?
#
loop_
_entity_poly.entity_id
_entity_poly.type
_entity_poly.pdbx_seq_one_letter_code
_entity_poly.pdbx_strand_id
1 'polypeptide(L)'
;MKKHVLVPYVTQNYLAFLTPLKESILHANLHYSTFNLKLIQEIADDEMDEAIKNALSICYLVGIESKLHFKKIYVFDAQTNTIHTDWRMSKKGFNLVAMQFQKLNQKKAIWLWQLADI
;
A
#
# COMPACT_ATOMS: atom_id res chain seq x y z
N MET A 1 -14.03 27.87 -43.66
CA MET A 1 -14.83 27.35 -42.53
C MET A 1 -13.96 27.31 -41.28
N LYS A 2 -14.30 28.04 -40.22
CA LYS A 2 -13.62 27.93 -38.92
C LYS A 2 -14.08 26.62 -38.26
N LYS A 3 -13.15 25.72 -37.91
CA LYS A 3 -13.46 24.51 -37.14
C LYS A 3 -13.91 24.94 -35.74
N HIS A 4 -15.17 24.70 -35.41
CA HIS A 4 -15.65 24.80 -34.03
C HIS A 4 -15.05 23.63 -33.25
N VAL A 5 -14.07 23.92 -32.39
CA VAL A 5 -13.53 22.95 -31.45
C VAL A 5 -14.41 23.00 -30.20
N LEU A 6 -15.16 21.92 -29.96
CA LEU A 6 -15.92 21.73 -28.74
C LEU A 6 -14.95 21.29 -27.64
N VAL A 7 -14.77 22.13 -26.61
CA VAL A 7 -13.98 21.78 -25.43
C VAL A 7 -14.95 21.36 -24.32
N PRO A 8 -14.77 20.18 -23.69
CA PRO A 8 -15.64 19.73 -22.61
C PRO A 8 -15.63 20.72 -21.44
N TYR A 9 -16.82 21.12 -20.98
CA TYR A 9 -16.98 21.99 -19.82
C TYR A 9 -16.78 21.17 -18.53
N VAL A 10 -15.57 21.18 -17.98
CA VAL A 10 -15.26 20.54 -16.70
C VAL A 10 -15.49 21.56 -15.58
N THR A 11 -16.60 21.42 -14.85
CA THR A 11 -16.84 22.23 -13.65
C THR A 11 -15.94 21.78 -12.49
N GLN A 12 -15.54 22.72 -11.63
CA GLN A 12 -14.82 22.40 -10.38
C GLN A 12 -15.57 21.36 -9.52
N ASN A 13 -16.89 21.29 -9.61
CA ASN A 13 -17.74 20.30 -8.95
C ASN A 13 -17.48 18.86 -9.43
N TYR A 14 -17.12 18.67 -10.71
CA TYR A 14 -16.77 17.34 -11.24
C TYR A 14 -15.43 16.85 -10.68
N LEU A 15 -14.44 17.73 -10.57
CA LEU A 15 -13.14 17.42 -9.94
C LEU A 15 -13.29 17.12 -8.44
N ALA A 16 -14.18 17.84 -7.75
CA ALA A 16 -14.51 17.59 -6.34
C ALA A 16 -15.18 16.22 -6.11
N PHE A 17 -15.98 15.73 -7.06
CA PHE A 17 -16.59 14.39 -6.99
C PHE A 17 -15.63 13.25 -7.35
N LEU A 18 -14.75 13.48 -8.33
CA LEU A 18 -13.78 12.47 -8.76
C LEU A 18 -12.72 12.17 -7.69
N THR A 19 -12.42 13.12 -6.82
CA THR A 19 -11.34 12.96 -5.82
C THR A 19 -11.71 11.90 -4.75
N PRO A 20 -12.86 11.98 -4.07
CA PRO A 20 -13.32 10.93 -3.14
C PRO A 20 -13.55 9.58 -3.82
N LEU A 21 -14.02 9.56 -5.07
CA LEU A 21 -14.19 8.34 -5.85
C LEU A 21 -12.84 7.68 -6.15
N LYS A 22 -11.85 8.48 -6.57
CA LYS A 22 -10.50 8.00 -6.82
C LYS A 22 -9.84 7.48 -5.55
N GLU A 23 -10.00 8.18 -4.43
CA GLU A 23 -9.53 7.71 -3.12
C GLU A 23 -10.20 6.41 -2.68
N SER A 24 -11.51 6.27 -2.85
CA SER A 24 -12.24 5.05 -2.49
C SER A 24 -11.86 3.85 -3.36
N ILE A 25 -11.64 4.05 -4.67
CA ILE A 25 -11.09 3.00 -5.56
C ILE A 25 -9.66 2.61 -5.15
N LEU A 26 -8.82 3.59 -4.84
CA LEU A 26 -7.45 3.33 -4.36
C LEU A 26 -7.47 2.54 -3.05
N HIS A 27 -8.33 2.94 -2.11
CA HIS A 27 -8.51 2.26 -0.83
C HIS A 27 -9.10 0.86 -0.98
N ALA A 28 -9.99 0.64 -1.94
CA ALA A 28 -10.48 -0.69 -2.27
C ALA A 28 -9.32 -1.62 -2.62
N ASN A 29 -8.29 -1.13 -3.34
CA ASN A 29 -7.13 -1.96 -3.73
C ASN A 29 -6.11 -2.22 -2.61
N LEU A 30 -6.28 -1.67 -1.40
CA LEU A 30 -5.37 -1.87 -0.26
C LEU A 30 -5.79 -3.07 0.59
N HIS A 31 -5.74 -4.27 0.02
CA HIS A 31 -6.23 -5.48 0.66
C HIS A 31 -5.23 -6.14 1.63
N TYR A 32 -3.94 -5.94 1.42
CA TYR A 32 -2.89 -6.66 2.14
C TYR A 32 -2.59 -5.99 3.47
N SER A 33 -2.56 -6.76 4.55
CA SER A 33 -2.34 -6.27 5.93
C SER A 33 -0.98 -6.75 6.46
N THR A 34 -0.35 -5.97 7.34
CA THR A 34 0.87 -6.40 8.05
C THR A 34 0.60 -7.55 9.00
N PHE A 35 -0.62 -7.63 9.54
CA PHE A 35 -1.05 -8.74 10.38
C PHE A 35 -0.95 -10.08 9.63
N ASN A 36 -1.41 -10.11 8.38
CA ASN A 36 -1.28 -11.28 7.51
C ASN A 36 0.18 -11.64 7.23
N LEU A 37 1.05 -10.63 7.12
CA LEU A 37 2.48 -10.78 6.85
C LEU A 37 3.21 -11.42 8.04
N LYS A 38 2.92 -10.96 9.27
CA LYS A 38 3.46 -11.52 10.51
C LYS A 38 3.08 -12.99 10.67
N LEU A 39 1.83 -13.35 10.38
CA LEU A 39 1.33 -14.73 10.41
C LEU A 39 2.09 -15.67 9.46
N ILE A 40 2.56 -15.19 8.30
CA ILE A 40 3.21 -16.03 7.29
C ILE A 40 4.68 -16.30 7.65
N GLN A 41 5.36 -15.36 8.30
CA GLN A 41 6.83 -15.35 8.38
C GLN A 41 7.45 -15.21 9.79
N GLU A 42 6.67 -15.27 10.89
CA GLU A 42 7.22 -15.13 12.27
C GLU A 42 8.12 -13.88 12.41
N ILE A 43 7.63 -12.76 11.87
CA ILE A 43 8.37 -11.50 11.81
C ILE A 43 8.12 -10.72 13.10
N ALA A 44 9.19 -10.24 13.73
CA ALA A 44 9.11 -9.39 14.90
C ALA A 44 8.56 -7.98 14.55
N ASP A 45 7.96 -7.31 15.54
CA ASP A 45 7.27 -6.03 15.32
C ASP A 45 8.23 -4.92 14.87
N ASP A 46 9.45 -4.90 15.40
CA ASP A 46 10.52 -3.98 15.06
C ASP A 46 11.01 -4.18 13.61
N GLU A 47 11.20 -5.43 13.19
CA GLU A 47 11.57 -5.78 11.81
C GLU A 47 10.49 -5.32 10.82
N MET A 48 9.21 -5.42 11.19
CA MET A 48 8.08 -4.96 10.38
C MET A 48 8.10 -3.44 10.21
N ASP A 49 8.28 -2.70 11.30
CA ASP A 49 8.31 -1.24 11.27
C ASP A 49 9.51 -0.71 10.47
N GLU A 50 10.68 -1.36 10.59
CA GLU A 50 11.85 -1.04 9.78
C GLU A 50 11.59 -1.30 8.28
N ALA A 51 11.02 -2.46 7.94
CA ALA A 51 10.71 -2.82 6.56
C ALA A 51 9.74 -1.83 5.91
N ILE A 52 8.73 -1.36 6.64
CA ILE A 52 7.77 -0.35 6.17
C ILE A 52 8.46 1.00 5.98
N LYS A 53 9.29 1.44 6.93
CA LYS A 53 10.06 2.69 6.80
C LYS A 53 10.98 2.67 5.58
N ASN A 54 11.65 1.55 5.34
CA ASN A 54 12.52 1.37 4.18
C ASN A 54 11.72 1.41 2.87
N ALA A 55 10.57 0.72 2.81
CA ALA A 55 9.69 0.74 1.65
C ALA A 55 9.17 2.16 1.33
N LEU A 56 8.73 2.90 2.35
CA LEU A 56 8.28 4.29 2.19
C LEU A 56 9.42 5.21 1.72
N SER A 57 10.63 4.99 2.24
CA SER A 57 11.83 5.74 1.83
C SER A 57 12.17 5.46 0.38
N ILE A 58 12.09 4.21 -0.08
CA ILE A 58 12.27 3.85 -1.49
C ILE A 58 11.24 4.58 -2.35
N CYS A 59 9.94 4.55 -2.00
CA CYS A 59 8.92 5.26 -2.74
C CYS A 59 9.25 6.75 -2.88
N TYR A 60 9.69 7.41 -1.81
CA TYR A 60 10.13 8.80 -1.84
C TYR A 60 11.30 9.01 -2.80
N LEU A 61 12.35 8.17 -2.71
CA LEU A 61 13.55 8.28 -3.55
C LEU A 61 13.27 8.08 -5.03
N VAL A 62 12.33 7.20 -5.40
CA VAL A 62 11.98 6.92 -6.80
C VAL A 62 10.80 7.75 -7.31
N GLY A 63 10.27 8.70 -6.53
CA GLY A 63 9.16 9.56 -6.92
C GLY A 63 7.80 8.85 -7.03
N ILE A 64 7.61 7.71 -6.37
CA ILE A 64 6.33 6.99 -6.31
C ILE A 64 5.48 7.56 -5.17
N GLU A 65 4.23 7.88 -5.46
CA GLU A 65 3.27 8.34 -4.45
C GLU A 65 2.88 7.19 -3.50
N SER A 66 3.52 7.14 -2.34
CA SER A 66 3.33 6.08 -1.34
C SER A 66 1.88 5.97 -0.84
N LYS A 67 1.12 7.07 -0.82
CA LYS A 67 -0.29 7.08 -0.41
C LYS A 67 -1.19 6.19 -1.27
N LEU A 68 -0.78 5.89 -2.51
CA LEU A 68 -1.49 4.97 -3.40
C LEU A 68 -1.27 3.50 -3.04
N HIS A 69 -0.28 3.21 -2.19
CA HIS A 69 0.18 1.85 -1.91
C HIS A 69 0.23 1.52 -0.42
N PHE A 70 0.18 2.51 0.46
CA PHE A 70 0.30 2.35 1.91
C PHE A 70 -0.73 3.21 2.63
N LYS A 71 -1.44 2.61 3.58
CA LYS A 71 -2.36 3.29 4.48
C LYS A 71 -2.23 2.74 5.89
N LYS A 72 -1.86 3.59 6.83
CA LYS A 72 -1.95 3.28 8.26
C LYS A 72 -3.41 3.31 8.70
N ILE A 73 -3.84 2.28 9.41
CA ILE A 73 -5.17 2.16 10.00
C ILE A 73 -5.06 1.85 11.49
N TYR A 74 -6.12 2.15 12.23
CA TYR A 74 -6.27 1.77 13.63
C TYR A 74 -7.30 0.64 13.70
N VAL A 75 -6.93 -0.44 14.38
CA VAL A 75 -7.77 -1.63 14.56
C VAL A 75 -8.04 -1.76 16.04
N PHE A 76 -9.31 -1.73 16.43
CA PHE A 76 -9.71 -2.01 17.80
C PHE A 76 -9.85 -3.51 18.00
N ASP A 77 -9.13 -4.04 18.99
CA ASP A 77 -9.28 -5.41 19.46
C ASP A 77 -10.22 -5.44 20.67
N ALA A 78 -11.40 -6.01 20.46
CA ALA A 78 -12.42 -6.12 21.50
C ALA A 78 -12.07 -7.16 22.58
N GLN A 79 -11.19 -8.12 22.31
CA GLN A 79 -10.81 -9.14 23.28
C GLN A 79 -9.83 -8.58 24.32
N THR A 80 -8.85 -7.80 23.85
CA THR A 80 -7.85 -7.16 24.72
C THR A 80 -8.25 -5.75 25.15
N ASN A 81 -9.32 -5.19 24.58
CA ASN A 81 -9.77 -3.81 24.75
C ASN A 81 -8.66 -2.79 24.44
N THR A 82 -7.89 -3.04 23.39
CA THR A 82 -6.78 -2.18 22.97
C THR A 82 -6.90 -1.76 21.51
N ILE A 83 -6.21 -0.68 21.15
CA ILE A 83 -6.12 -0.20 19.78
C ILE A 83 -4.73 -0.50 19.25
N HIS A 84 -4.68 -1.22 18.12
CA HIS A 84 -3.45 -1.51 17.41
C HIS A 84 -3.34 -0.69 16.13
N THR A 85 -2.11 -0.46 15.70
CA THR A 85 -1.83 0.06 14.37
C THR A 85 -1.65 -1.12 13.40
N ASP A 86 -2.28 -1.03 12.22
CA ASP A 86 -2.01 -1.91 11.08
C ASP A 86 -1.73 -1.07 9.83
N TRP A 87 -1.02 -1.65 8.87
CA TRP A 87 -0.83 -1.06 7.55
C TRP A 87 -1.55 -1.86 6.48
N ARG A 88 -2.40 -1.19 5.73
CA ARG A 88 -3.04 -1.70 4.52
C ARG A 88 -2.22 -1.31 3.29
N MET A 89 -2.01 -2.27 2.41
CA MET A 89 -1.10 -2.14 1.28
C MET A 89 -1.71 -2.65 -0.02
N SER A 90 -1.29 -2.05 -1.12
CA SER A 90 -1.48 -2.65 -2.44
C SER A 90 -0.57 -3.87 -2.58
N LYS A 91 -0.81 -4.73 -3.58
CA LYS A 91 0.10 -5.86 -3.86
C LYS A 91 1.54 -5.38 -4.07
N LYS A 92 1.73 -4.25 -4.75
CA LYS A 92 3.06 -3.64 -4.97
C LYS A 92 3.70 -3.16 -3.67
N GLY A 93 2.94 -2.46 -2.82
CA GLY A 93 3.44 -1.98 -1.53
C GLY A 93 3.82 -3.14 -0.59
N PHE A 94 2.98 -4.18 -0.56
CA PHE A 94 3.22 -5.40 0.21
C PHE A 94 4.50 -6.11 -0.23
N ASN A 95 4.68 -6.29 -1.53
CA ASN A 95 5.90 -6.90 -2.08
C ASN A 95 7.14 -6.08 -1.76
N LEU A 96 7.05 -4.75 -1.88
CA LEU A 96 8.16 -3.86 -1.56
C LEU A 96 8.59 -4.03 -0.10
N VAL A 97 7.63 -4.06 0.84
CA VAL A 97 7.89 -4.33 2.27
C VAL A 97 8.51 -5.71 2.47
N ALA A 98 7.97 -6.75 1.82
CA ALA A 98 8.52 -8.10 1.91
C ALA A 98 9.98 -8.20 1.45
N MET A 99 10.39 -7.37 0.48
CA MET A 99 11.78 -7.28 0.02
C MET A 99 12.70 -6.59 1.03
N GLN A 100 12.18 -5.78 1.96
CA GLN A 100 12.99 -5.02 2.92
C GLN A 100 13.40 -5.80 4.16
N PHE A 101 12.81 -6.96 4.43
CA PHE A 101 13.25 -7.79 5.54
C PHE A 101 14.71 -8.21 5.34
N GLN A 102 15.53 -8.22 6.39
CA GLN A 102 16.94 -8.58 6.25
C GLN A 102 17.15 -10.09 6.25
N LYS A 103 16.36 -10.82 7.06
CA LYS A 103 16.46 -12.27 7.18
C LYS A 103 15.92 -12.96 5.92
N LEU A 104 16.75 -13.78 5.30
CA LEU A 104 16.35 -14.69 4.21
C LEU A 104 15.98 -16.04 4.82
N ASN A 105 14.77 -16.51 4.55
CA ASN A 105 14.34 -17.86 4.86
C ASN A 105 13.76 -18.50 3.58
N GLN A 106 13.56 -19.82 3.60
CA GLN A 106 13.06 -20.56 2.44
C GLN A 106 11.74 -20.01 1.90
N LYS A 107 10.79 -19.65 2.79
CA LYS A 107 9.49 -19.08 2.39
C LYS A 107 9.65 -17.75 1.65
N LYS A 108 10.52 -16.88 2.14
CA LYS A 108 10.84 -15.59 1.51
C LYS A 108 11.58 -15.78 0.19
N ALA A 109 12.51 -16.73 0.10
CA ALA A 109 13.19 -17.04 -1.16
C ALA A 109 12.21 -17.51 -2.25
N ILE A 110 11.29 -18.41 -1.89
CA ILE A 110 10.21 -18.87 -2.78
C ILE A 110 9.32 -17.70 -3.20
N TRP A 111 8.93 -16.84 -2.25
CA TRP A 111 8.13 -15.65 -2.54
C TRP A 111 8.83 -14.70 -3.51
N LEU A 112 10.10 -14.38 -3.26
CA LEU A 112 10.91 -13.51 -4.13
C LEU A 112 11.07 -14.09 -5.53
N TRP A 113 11.23 -15.42 -5.65
CA TRP A 113 11.27 -16.11 -6.94
C TRP A 113 9.94 -15.95 -7.70
N GLN A 114 8.80 -16.18 -7.03
CA GLN A 114 7.47 -16.00 -7.62
C GLN A 114 7.17 -14.55 -8.03
N LEU A 115 7.83 -13.57 -7.39
CA LEU A 115 7.72 -12.17 -7.78
C LEU A 115 8.51 -11.81 -9.04
N ALA A 116 9.61 -12.53 -9.33
CA ALA A 116 10.46 -12.27 -10.48
C ALA A 116 9.84 -12.77 -11.81
N ASP A 117 8.92 -13.73 -11.73
CA ASP A 117 8.23 -14.33 -12.89
C ASP A 117 6.96 -13.56 -13.35
N ILE A 118 6.78 -12.31 -12.91
CA ILE A 118 5.63 -11.42 -13.28
C ILE A 118 6.11 -10.23 -14.10
#